data_AF-A0A7V6XJK7-F1
#
_entry.id   AF-A0A7V6XJK7-F1
#
_cell.length_a   1.000
_cell.length_b   1.000
_cell.length_c   1.000
_cell.angle_alpha   90.00
_cell.angle_beta   90.00
_cell.angle_gamma   90.00
#
_symmetry.space_group_name_H-M   'P 1'
#
loop_
_entity.id
_entity.type
_entity.pdbx_description
1 polymer ?
#
loop_
_entity_poly.entity_id
_entity_poly.type
_entity_poly.pdbx_seq_one_letter_code
_entity_poly.pdbx_strand_id
1 'polypeptide(L)'
;MTKIVGIAGTAKNTGKTSVVSNLLIKGKENNIKIGLTSIGYDGESTDNITGLPKPRLIVSNGTIVAIAEKCLTNTTAELKIIKKTNFVTPLGRVVIGIIKKEGLVVLAGPNKTRDLKAVISQMKELGSELIIVDGALNRLAPMSVVENIVLATGAAKNRDLNQLAIETLCLFQIFELSDKCTMSDSKEGSYNGILLNTINNKSIVLNTTSLVN
;
A
#
# COMPACT_ATOMS: atom_id res chain seq x y z
N MET A 1 -18.49 -8.66 3.93
CA MET A 1 -17.82 -7.38 4.22
C MET A 1 -16.48 -7.37 3.49
N THR A 2 -16.18 -6.35 2.69
CA THR A 2 -14.92 -6.28 1.92
C THR A 2 -13.72 -6.07 2.83
N LYS A 3 -12.67 -6.90 2.69
CA LYS A 3 -11.40 -6.74 3.40
C LYS A 3 -10.41 -5.88 2.61
N ILE A 4 -9.67 -5.02 3.30
CA ILE A 4 -8.62 -4.19 2.66
C ILE A 4 -7.25 -4.56 3.24
N VAL A 5 -6.34 -5.01 2.39
CA VAL A 5 -5.00 -5.43 2.77
C VAL A 5 -3.95 -4.62 2.01
N GLY A 6 -3.08 -3.93 2.74
CA GLY A 6 -1.89 -3.30 2.19
C GLY A 6 -0.71 -4.27 2.18
N ILE A 7 0.08 -4.30 1.11
CA ILE A 7 1.32 -5.08 1.04
C ILE A 7 2.49 -4.12 0.91
N ALA A 8 3.42 -4.12 1.86
CA ALA A 8 4.58 -3.25 1.86
C ALA A 8 5.88 -4.05 1.99
N GLY A 9 6.86 -3.76 1.14
CA GLY A 9 8.20 -4.35 1.20
C GLY A 9 9.17 -3.48 2.01
N THR A 10 9.98 -4.11 2.88
CA THR A 10 10.99 -3.41 3.70
C THR A 10 12.22 -2.94 2.92
N ALA A 11 12.45 -3.52 1.73
CA ALA A 11 13.43 -3.11 0.74
C ALA A 11 12.99 -3.60 -0.66
N LYS A 12 13.78 -3.27 -1.69
CA LYS A 12 13.62 -3.89 -3.02
C LYS A 12 13.90 -5.39 -2.91
N ASN A 13 13.17 -6.19 -3.69
CA ASN A 13 13.37 -7.64 -3.82
C ASN A 13 13.13 -8.45 -2.51
N THR A 14 12.31 -7.94 -1.58
CA THR A 14 11.92 -8.66 -0.36
C THR A 14 10.71 -9.58 -0.52
N GLY A 15 10.27 -9.84 -1.75
CA GLY A 15 9.17 -10.77 -2.04
C GLY A 15 7.76 -10.15 -2.04
N LYS A 16 7.64 -8.83 -1.92
CA LYS A 16 6.35 -8.11 -1.99
C LYS A 16 5.50 -8.52 -3.21
N THR A 17 6.08 -8.43 -4.40
CA THR A 17 5.40 -8.78 -5.66
C THR A 17 5.01 -10.26 -5.71
N SER A 18 5.82 -11.14 -5.10
CA SER A 18 5.50 -12.56 -4.96
C SER A 18 4.27 -12.78 -4.08
N VAL A 19 4.16 -12.05 -2.97
CA VAL A 19 2.97 -12.07 -2.09
C VAL A 19 1.74 -11.61 -2.86
N VAL A 20 1.81 -10.45 -3.53
CA VAL A 20 0.68 -9.92 -4.32
C VAL A 20 0.26 -10.91 -5.40
N SER A 21 1.21 -11.46 -6.15
CA SER A 21 0.96 -12.47 -7.19
C SER A 21 0.27 -13.71 -6.62
N ASN A 22 0.77 -14.23 -5.50
CA ASN A 22 0.18 -15.40 -4.85
C ASN A 22 -1.24 -15.12 -4.34
N LEU A 23 -1.51 -13.92 -3.81
CA LEU A 23 -2.87 -13.51 -3.41
C LEU A 23 -3.83 -13.43 -4.61
N LEU A 24 -3.36 -12.96 -5.78
CA LEU A 24 -4.15 -12.95 -7.00
C LEU A 24 -4.49 -14.37 -7.49
N ILE A 25 -3.50 -15.27 -7.47
CA ILE A 25 -3.69 -16.68 -7.83
C ILE A 25 -4.69 -17.34 -6.87
N LYS A 26 -4.48 -17.22 -5.56
CA LYS A 26 -5.37 -17.80 -4.55
C LYS A 26 -6.76 -17.18 -4.58
N GLY A 27 -6.88 -15.88 -4.85
CA GLY A 27 -8.18 -15.24 -5.05
C GLY A 27 -8.94 -15.82 -6.23
N LYS A 28 -8.27 -16.02 -7.37
CA LYS A 28 -8.85 -16.67 -8.56
C LYS A 28 -9.29 -18.10 -8.24
N GLU A 29 -8.43 -18.91 -7.63
CA GLU A 29 -8.74 -20.31 -7.26
C GLU A 29 -9.96 -20.42 -6.34
N ASN A 30 -10.17 -19.43 -5.47
CA ASN A 30 -11.28 -19.39 -4.51
C ASN A 30 -12.46 -18.53 -4.99
N ASN A 31 -12.49 -18.10 -6.25
CA ASN A 31 -13.52 -17.23 -6.83
C ASN A 31 -13.78 -15.92 -6.06
N ILE A 32 -12.76 -15.37 -5.40
CA ILE A 32 -12.83 -14.11 -4.67
C ILE A 32 -12.73 -12.95 -5.66
N LYS A 33 -13.71 -12.04 -5.63
CA LYS A 33 -13.68 -10.83 -6.47
C LYS A 33 -12.66 -9.82 -5.93
N ILE A 34 -11.49 -9.76 -6.55
CA ILE A 34 -10.39 -8.88 -6.12
C ILE A 34 -10.55 -7.45 -6.65
N GLY A 35 -10.28 -6.47 -5.79
CA GLY A 35 -9.88 -5.11 -6.16
C GLY A 35 -8.36 -4.95 -6.03
N LEU A 36 -7.69 -4.35 -7.00
CA LEU A 36 -6.23 -4.20 -7.02
C LEU A 36 -5.82 -2.78 -7.38
N THR A 37 -4.99 -2.16 -6.54
CA THR A 37 -4.39 -0.85 -6.82
C THR A 37 -3.03 -0.73 -6.13
N SER A 38 -2.37 0.41 -6.30
CA SER A 38 -1.13 0.74 -5.60
C SER A 38 -1.13 2.18 -5.09
N ILE A 39 -0.17 2.53 -4.23
CA ILE A 39 -0.01 3.88 -3.66
C ILE A 39 0.88 4.80 -4.51
N GLY A 40 0.58 4.86 -5.80
CA GLY A 40 1.44 5.52 -6.79
C GLY A 40 2.53 4.59 -7.32
N TYR A 41 3.56 5.18 -7.89
CA TYR A 41 4.65 4.43 -8.51
C TYR A 41 5.78 4.15 -7.51
N ASP A 42 6.12 2.86 -7.40
CA ASP A 42 7.30 2.23 -6.80
C ASP A 42 8.61 3.06 -6.83
N GLY A 43 8.98 3.49 -8.03
CA GLY A 43 10.39 3.75 -8.34
C GLY A 43 11.21 2.45 -8.53
N GLU A 44 10.54 1.30 -8.71
CA GLU A 44 11.14 0.10 -9.30
C GLU A 44 11.66 0.43 -10.70
N SER A 45 12.78 -0.17 -11.13
CA SER A 45 13.54 0.26 -12.32
C SER A 45 12.61 0.55 -13.51
N THR A 46 12.61 1.82 -13.94
CA THR A 46 11.95 2.25 -15.17
C THR A 46 12.42 1.37 -16.30
N ASP A 47 11.49 0.87 -17.10
CA ASP A 47 11.82 0.23 -18.36
C ASP A 47 12.48 1.28 -19.28
N ASN A 48 13.75 1.08 -19.66
CA ASN A 48 14.52 2.05 -20.44
C ASN A 48 13.96 2.31 -21.85
N ILE A 49 13.05 1.45 -22.34
CA ILE A 49 12.41 1.59 -23.65
C ILE A 49 11.11 2.40 -23.52
N THR A 50 10.32 2.14 -22.47
CA THR A 50 8.98 2.74 -22.33
C THR A 50 8.90 3.88 -21.31
N GLY A 51 9.94 4.07 -20.51
CA GLY A 51 9.99 5.07 -19.41
C GLY A 51 9.00 4.77 -18.27
N LEU A 52 8.37 3.60 -18.28
CA LEU A 52 7.27 3.24 -17.38
C LEU A 52 7.67 2.17 -16.35
N PRO A 53 6.91 2.05 -15.23
CA PRO A 53 7.19 1.11 -14.15
C PRO A 53 7.22 -0.38 -14.58
N LYS A 54 8.22 -1.16 -14.15
CA LYS A 54 7.96 -2.56 -13.72
C LYS A 54 7.38 -2.45 -12.29
N PRO A 55 6.27 -3.15 -11.92
CA PRO A 55 6.04 -4.57 -12.12
C PRO A 55 4.77 -4.90 -12.92
N ARG A 56 4.84 -5.99 -13.69
CA ARG A 56 3.73 -6.50 -14.51
C ARG A 56 3.11 -7.69 -13.78
N LEU A 57 2.04 -7.47 -13.02
CA LEU A 57 1.29 -8.55 -12.37
C LEU A 57 0.36 -9.20 -13.38
N ILE A 58 0.27 -10.54 -13.38
CA ILE A 58 -0.76 -11.23 -14.15
C ILE A 58 -2.07 -11.11 -13.37
N VAL A 59 -3.05 -10.44 -13.98
CA VAL A 59 -4.34 -10.18 -13.35
C VAL A 59 -5.44 -10.86 -14.15
N SER A 60 -6.25 -11.65 -13.45
CA SER A 60 -7.32 -12.47 -14.03
C SER A 60 -8.59 -11.66 -14.35
N ASN A 61 -9.40 -12.20 -15.26
CA ASN A 61 -10.73 -11.71 -15.59
C ASN A 61 -11.59 -11.51 -14.33
N GLY A 62 -12.34 -10.42 -14.29
CA GLY A 62 -13.24 -10.07 -13.19
C GLY A 62 -12.60 -9.21 -12.11
N THR A 63 -11.26 -9.14 -12.05
CA THR A 63 -10.55 -8.26 -11.12
C THR A 63 -10.87 -6.79 -11.42
N ILE A 64 -11.18 -6.02 -10.39
CA ILE A 64 -11.34 -4.57 -10.48
C ILE A 64 -9.97 -3.95 -10.24
N VAL A 65 -9.52 -3.07 -11.13
CA VAL A 65 -8.22 -2.40 -11.03
C VAL A 65 -8.39 -0.90 -10.99
N ALA A 66 -7.54 -0.22 -10.21
CA ALA A 66 -7.39 1.23 -10.28
C ALA A 66 -5.94 1.61 -10.55
N ILE A 67 -5.70 2.16 -11.74
CA ILE A 67 -4.36 2.50 -12.26
C ILE A 67 -4.38 3.85 -12.97
N ALA A 68 -3.22 4.49 -13.12
CA ALA A 68 -3.06 5.72 -13.88
C ALA A 68 -3.20 5.47 -15.38
N GLU A 69 -3.73 6.43 -16.14
CA GLU A 69 -3.98 6.31 -17.58
C GLU A 69 -2.73 5.92 -18.38
N LYS A 70 -1.55 6.45 -18.05
CA LYS A 70 -0.31 6.09 -18.76
C LYS A 70 0.08 4.61 -18.57
N CYS A 71 -0.44 3.91 -17.56
CA CYS A 71 -0.19 2.49 -17.35
C CYS A 71 -1.02 1.59 -18.30
N LEU A 72 -2.07 2.12 -18.92
CA LEU A 72 -2.91 1.37 -19.85
C LEU A 72 -2.14 0.92 -21.10
N THR A 73 -1.22 1.76 -21.60
CA THR A 73 -0.46 1.48 -22.83
C THR A 73 0.52 0.32 -22.69
N ASN A 74 0.90 -0.03 -21.46
CA ASN A 74 1.87 -1.09 -21.15
C ASN A 74 1.22 -2.31 -20.47
N THR A 75 -0.10 -2.30 -20.38
CA THR A 75 -0.92 -3.38 -19.88
C THR A 75 -1.35 -4.27 -21.06
N THR A 76 -1.13 -5.58 -20.96
CA THR A 76 -1.59 -6.54 -21.98
C THR A 76 -2.95 -7.15 -21.64
N ALA A 77 -3.44 -6.96 -20.41
CA ALA A 77 -4.80 -7.30 -20.03
C ALA A 77 -5.82 -6.40 -20.74
N GLU A 78 -6.98 -6.94 -21.08
CA GLU A 78 -8.06 -6.13 -21.64
C GLU A 78 -8.88 -5.53 -20.50
N LEU A 79 -8.94 -4.20 -20.41
CA LEU A 79 -9.66 -3.49 -19.36
C LEU A 79 -10.91 -2.83 -19.94
N LYS A 80 -12.08 -3.16 -19.38
CA LYS A 80 -13.28 -2.33 -19.54
C LYS A 80 -13.22 -1.20 -18.52
N ILE A 81 -12.95 0.03 -18.97
CA ILE A 81 -12.98 1.22 -18.11
C ILE A 81 -14.42 1.46 -17.64
N ILE A 82 -14.61 1.50 -16.33
CA ILE A 82 -15.90 1.81 -15.69
C ILE A 82 -15.98 3.28 -15.32
N LYS A 83 -14.85 3.86 -14.89
CA LYS A 83 -14.80 5.25 -14.45
C LYS A 83 -13.44 5.88 -14.68
N LYS A 84 -13.44 7.11 -15.19
CA LYS A 84 -12.29 8.01 -15.13
C LYS A 84 -12.48 8.94 -13.93
N THR A 85 -11.58 8.89 -12.97
CA THR A 85 -11.70 9.69 -11.73
C THR A 85 -11.19 11.11 -11.95
N ASN A 86 -11.30 12.00 -10.95
CA ASN A 86 -10.61 13.29 -10.96
C ASN A 86 -9.27 13.26 -10.21
N PHE A 87 -8.77 12.07 -9.83
CA PHE A 87 -7.53 11.91 -9.10
C PHE A 87 -6.36 11.90 -10.08
N VAL A 88 -5.44 12.86 -9.93
CA VAL A 88 -4.31 13.05 -10.85
C VAL A 88 -3.02 12.64 -10.15
N THR A 89 -2.22 11.85 -10.87
CA THR A 89 -0.86 11.45 -10.49
C THR A 89 0.13 11.95 -11.55
N PRO A 90 1.46 11.89 -11.31
CA PRO A 90 2.45 12.16 -12.36
C PRO A 90 2.30 11.27 -13.61
N LEU A 91 1.69 10.08 -13.44
CA LEU A 91 1.40 9.14 -14.52
C LEU A 91 0.01 9.35 -15.15
N GLY A 92 -0.62 10.49 -14.88
CA GLY A 92 -1.93 10.84 -15.39
C GLY A 92 -3.06 10.55 -14.41
N ARG A 93 -4.28 10.62 -14.91
CA ARG A 93 -5.50 10.46 -14.12
C ARG A 93 -5.68 8.99 -13.73
N VAL A 94 -6.24 8.71 -12.55
CA VAL A 94 -6.56 7.35 -12.15
C VAL A 94 -7.86 6.92 -12.81
N VAL A 95 -7.85 5.75 -13.44
CA VAL A 95 -9.02 5.07 -14.00
C VAL A 95 -9.34 3.83 -13.18
N ILE A 96 -10.62 3.51 -13.08
CA ILE A 96 -11.12 2.27 -12.49
C ILE A 96 -11.73 1.43 -13.61
N GLY A 97 -11.28 0.19 -13.73
CA GLY A 97 -11.71 -0.74 -14.76
C GLY A 97 -11.89 -2.15 -14.24
N ILE A 98 -12.57 -2.99 -15.04
CA ILE A 98 -12.70 -4.42 -14.78
C ILE A 98 -11.93 -5.16 -15.87
N ILE A 99 -11.07 -6.10 -15.46
CA ILE A 99 -10.34 -6.97 -16.38
C ILE A 99 -11.34 -7.87 -17.11
N LYS A 100 -11.31 -7.85 -18.44
CA LYS A 100 -12.13 -8.69 -19.34
C LYS A 100 -11.35 -9.85 -19.93
N LYS A 101 -10.04 -9.68 -20.10
CA LYS A 101 -9.12 -10.72 -20.52
C LYS A 101 -7.88 -10.68 -19.64
N GLU A 102 -7.47 -11.84 -19.15
CA GLU A 102 -6.27 -11.98 -18.33
C GLU A 102 -5.04 -11.46 -19.08
N GLY A 103 -4.14 -10.82 -18.34
CA GLY A 103 -2.88 -10.33 -18.87
C GLY A 103 -2.09 -9.56 -17.84
N LEU A 104 -1.02 -8.93 -18.30
CA LEU A 104 -0.12 -8.15 -17.47
C LEU A 104 -0.72 -6.77 -17.22
N VAL A 105 -0.75 -6.34 -15.96
CA VAL A 105 -1.15 -4.98 -15.55
C VAL A 105 0.04 -4.27 -14.92
N VAL A 106 0.29 -3.05 -15.37
CA VAL A 106 1.25 -2.14 -14.73
C VAL A 106 0.53 -1.35 -13.64
N LEU A 107 0.92 -1.55 -12.38
CA LEU A 107 0.29 -0.88 -11.25
C LEU A 107 0.94 0.46 -10.93
N ALA A 108 0.18 1.54 -11.14
CA ALA A 108 0.41 2.81 -10.48
C ALA A 108 -0.93 3.44 -10.11
N GLY A 109 -1.32 3.38 -8.85
CA GLY A 109 -2.58 3.94 -8.37
C GLY A 109 -2.46 5.36 -7.80
N PRO A 110 -3.43 5.80 -6.99
CA PRO A 110 -3.40 7.11 -6.35
C PRO A 110 -2.25 7.23 -5.33
N ASN A 111 -1.62 8.41 -5.25
CA ASN A 111 -0.51 8.68 -4.33
C ASN A 111 -0.92 9.50 -3.09
N LYS A 112 -2.21 9.82 -2.94
CA LYS A 112 -2.77 10.58 -1.80
C LYS A 112 -3.76 9.72 -1.03
N THR A 113 -3.73 9.80 0.29
CA THR A 113 -4.63 9.06 1.20
C THR A 113 -6.11 9.25 0.87
N ARG A 114 -6.53 10.51 0.65
CA ARG A 114 -7.93 10.86 0.32
C ARG A 114 -8.39 10.18 -0.98
N ASP A 115 -7.53 10.19 -1.99
CA ASP A 115 -7.84 9.65 -3.32
C ASP A 115 -7.87 8.11 -3.28
N LEU A 116 -6.94 7.48 -2.55
CA LEU A 116 -6.97 6.03 -2.31
C LEU A 116 -8.24 5.61 -1.55
N LYS A 117 -8.64 6.35 -0.51
CA LYS A 117 -9.89 6.08 0.23
C LYS A 117 -11.11 6.07 -0.71
N ALA A 118 -11.18 7.04 -1.61
CA ALA A 118 -12.26 7.14 -2.58
C ALA A 118 -12.22 6.02 -3.64
N VAL A 119 -11.03 5.61 -4.09
CA VAL A 119 -10.85 4.45 -4.98
C VAL A 119 -11.31 3.16 -4.30
N ILE A 120 -10.93 2.94 -3.04
CA ILE A 120 -11.36 1.79 -2.25
C ILE A 120 -12.89 1.74 -2.12
N SER A 121 -13.55 2.87 -1.82
CA SER A 121 -15.03 2.93 -1.78
C SER A 121 -15.65 2.47 -3.09
N GLN A 122 -15.13 2.97 -4.22
CA GLN A 122 -15.64 2.62 -5.54
C GLN A 122 -15.40 1.14 -5.88
N MET A 123 -14.28 0.56 -5.46
CA MET A 123 -14.05 -0.89 -5.60
C MET A 123 -15.03 -1.71 -4.76
N LYS A 124 -15.33 -1.26 -3.53
CA LYS A 124 -16.37 -1.87 -2.67
C LYS A 124 -17.75 -1.83 -3.35
N GLU A 125 -18.13 -0.68 -3.90
CA GLU A 125 -19.40 -0.50 -4.63
C GLU A 125 -19.49 -1.40 -5.89
N LEU A 126 -18.37 -1.67 -6.55
CA LEU A 126 -18.28 -2.62 -7.67
C LEU A 126 -18.26 -4.09 -7.24
N GLY A 127 -18.31 -4.35 -5.93
CA GLY A 127 -18.46 -5.67 -5.34
C GLY A 127 -17.15 -6.39 -5.01
N SER A 128 -16.01 -5.69 -4.91
CA SER A 128 -14.77 -6.32 -4.44
C SER A 128 -14.97 -6.93 -3.05
N GLU A 129 -14.52 -8.16 -2.85
CA GLU A 129 -14.54 -8.88 -1.57
C GLU A 129 -13.20 -8.74 -0.82
N LEU A 130 -12.11 -8.66 -1.59
CA LEU A 130 -10.76 -8.38 -1.10
C LEU A 130 -10.15 -7.27 -1.94
N ILE A 131 -9.67 -6.21 -1.31
CA ILE A 131 -8.93 -5.13 -1.96
C ILE A 131 -7.47 -5.21 -1.54
N ILE A 132 -6.59 -5.37 -2.51
CA ILE A 132 -5.13 -5.41 -2.34
C ILE A 132 -4.57 -4.05 -2.75
N VAL A 133 -3.85 -3.42 -1.82
CA VAL A 133 -3.13 -2.17 -2.05
C VAL A 133 -1.63 -2.46 -2.04
N ASP A 134 -1.00 -2.45 -3.20
CA ASP A 134 0.44 -2.64 -3.33
C ASP A 134 1.21 -1.33 -3.04
N GLY A 135 2.28 -1.40 -2.26
CA GLY A 135 3.09 -0.22 -1.97
C GLY A 135 4.48 -0.48 -1.46
N ALA A 136 5.14 0.58 -1.03
CA ALA A 136 6.49 0.53 -0.49
C ALA A 136 6.50 1.11 0.92
N LEU A 137 7.36 0.57 1.79
CA LEU A 137 7.54 1.09 3.15
C LEU A 137 7.88 2.60 3.16
N ASN A 138 8.63 3.06 2.15
CA ASN A 138 9.02 4.48 2.03
C ASN A 138 7.86 5.42 1.65
N ARG A 139 6.66 4.89 1.37
CA ARG A 139 5.47 5.68 0.99
C ARG A 139 4.21 5.22 1.73
N LEU A 140 4.31 4.77 2.98
CA LEU A 140 3.17 4.22 3.72
C LEU A 140 2.02 5.19 3.99
N ALA A 141 2.21 6.51 3.91
CA ALA A 141 1.19 7.48 4.33
C ALA A 141 -0.21 7.24 3.69
N PRO A 142 -0.34 6.94 2.39
CA PRO A 142 -1.63 6.58 1.80
C PRO A 142 -2.17 5.22 2.28
N MET A 143 -1.33 4.28 2.71
CA MET A 143 -1.77 2.99 3.26
C MET A 143 -2.48 3.10 4.61
N SER A 144 -2.50 4.27 5.26
CA SER A 144 -3.29 4.49 6.50
C SER A 144 -4.80 4.15 6.37
N VAL A 145 -5.31 3.98 5.16
CA VAL A 145 -6.72 3.60 4.90
C VAL A 145 -6.95 2.09 4.79
N VAL A 146 -5.90 1.26 4.86
CA VAL A 146 -6.03 -0.20 4.84
C VAL A 146 -6.36 -0.74 6.22
N GLU A 147 -7.03 -1.88 6.28
CA GLU A 147 -7.43 -2.51 7.55
C GLU A 147 -6.33 -3.41 8.11
N ASN A 148 -5.54 -4.02 7.22
CA ASN A 148 -4.47 -4.95 7.56
C ASN A 148 -3.25 -4.66 6.70
N ILE A 149 -2.05 -4.89 7.23
CA ILE A 149 -0.81 -4.77 6.47
C ILE A 149 -0.02 -6.08 6.49
N VAL A 150 0.52 -6.47 5.34
CA VAL A 150 1.50 -7.53 5.21
C VAL A 150 2.85 -6.90 4.92
N LEU A 151 3.84 -7.16 5.79
CA LEU A 151 5.21 -6.71 5.62
C LEU A 151 6.06 -7.81 4.99
N ALA A 152 6.52 -7.57 3.76
CA ALA A 152 7.45 -8.46 3.06
C ALA A 152 8.90 -8.05 3.35
N THR A 153 9.65 -8.93 4.00
CA THR A 153 11.06 -8.73 4.39
C THR A 153 11.90 -9.95 4.05
N GLY A 154 13.23 -9.84 4.15
CA GLY A 154 14.12 -10.97 3.88
C GLY A 154 15.59 -10.54 3.73
N ALA A 155 16.44 -11.47 3.30
CA ALA A 155 17.88 -11.25 3.16
C ALA A 155 18.28 -10.09 2.21
N ALA A 156 17.36 -9.68 1.32
CA ALA A 156 17.53 -8.50 0.46
C ALA A 156 17.55 -7.18 1.25
N LYS A 157 16.91 -7.12 2.42
CA LYS A 157 16.97 -5.98 3.35
C LYS A 157 18.25 -6.01 4.17
N ASN A 158 18.54 -7.15 4.81
CA ASN A 158 19.73 -7.37 5.61
C ASN A 158 20.12 -8.85 5.59
N ARG A 159 21.40 -9.14 5.33
CA ARG A 159 21.93 -10.51 5.27
C ARG A 159 22.20 -11.12 6.65
N ASP A 160 22.36 -10.29 7.67
CA ASP A 160 22.43 -10.74 9.06
C ASP A 160 21.01 -11.00 9.57
N LEU A 161 20.70 -12.26 9.87
CA LEU A 161 19.36 -12.68 10.31
C LEU A 161 18.97 -12.11 11.67
N ASN A 162 19.91 -11.90 12.58
CA ASN A 162 19.62 -11.32 13.89
C ASN A 162 19.24 -9.85 13.73
N GLN A 163 20.03 -9.11 12.96
CA GLN A 163 19.75 -7.71 12.68
C GLN A 163 18.45 -7.54 11.87
N LEU A 164 18.19 -8.42 10.89
CA LEU A 164 16.93 -8.43 10.14
C LEU A 164 15.72 -8.66 11.04
N ALA A 165 15.82 -9.59 12.00
CA ALA A 165 14.75 -9.86 12.96
C ALA A 165 14.48 -8.65 13.86
N ILE A 166 15.53 -7.98 14.36
CA ILE A 166 15.42 -6.77 15.16
C ILE A 166 14.76 -5.63 14.36
N GLU A 167 15.24 -5.36 13.14
CA GLU A 167 14.66 -4.33 12.27
C GLU A 167 13.19 -4.60 11.95
N THR A 168 12.84 -5.86 11.67
CA THR A 168 11.47 -6.27 11.37
C THR A 168 10.57 -6.13 12.60
N LEU A 169 11.06 -6.50 13.78
CA LEU A 169 10.34 -6.32 15.04
C LEU A 169 10.09 -4.84 15.34
N CYS A 170 11.09 -3.97 15.13
CA CYS A 170 10.92 -2.53 15.32
C CYS A 170 9.82 -1.97 14.39
N LEU A 171 9.81 -2.38 13.12
CA LEU A 171 8.76 -1.98 12.18
C LEU A 171 7.39 -2.49 12.62
N PHE A 172 7.30 -3.77 13.00
CA PHE A 172 6.06 -4.36 13.50
C PHE A 172 5.50 -3.58 14.70
N GLN A 173 6.36 -3.27 15.68
CA GLN A 173 5.97 -2.48 16.86
C GLN A 173 5.44 -1.09 16.47
N ILE A 174 6.02 -0.43 15.46
CA ILE A 174 5.51 0.86 14.96
C ILE A 174 4.07 0.72 14.42
N PHE A 175 3.74 -0.38 13.75
CA PHE A 175 2.38 -0.64 13.25
C PHE A 175 1.41 -1.07 14.36
N GLU A 176 1.91 -1.61 15.47
CA GLU A 176 1.10 -1.94 16.65
C GLU A 176 0.87 -0.74 17.58
N LEU A 177 1.57 0.39 17.37
CA LEU A 177 1.30 1.61 18.12
C LEU A 177 -0.15 2.02 17.87
N SER A 178 -1.00 1.73 18.84
CA SER A 178 -2.41 2.10 18.78
C SER A 178 -2.54 3.63 18.78
N ASP A 179 -3.53 4.15 18.04
CA ASP A 179 -4.00 5.54 18.20
C ASP A 179 -4.39 5.85 19.67
N LYS A 180 -4.56 4.81 20.49
CA LYS A 180 -4.64 4.89 21.95
C LYS A 180 -3.26 5.10 22.60
N CYS A 181 -2.54 6.13 22.18
CA CYS A 181 -2.08 7.06 23.21
C CYS A 181 -3.32 7.82 23.68
N THR A 182 -4.25 7.13 24.37
CA THR A 182 -5.12 7.84 25.28
C THR A 182 -4.17 8.47 26.29
N MET A 183 -4.06 9.79 26.22
CA MET A 183 -3.55 10.66 27.27
C MET A 183 -4.44 10.55 28.51
N SER A 184 -4.79 9.33 28.94
CA SER A 184 -5.47 9.05 30.19
C SER A 184 -4.39 8.88 31.24
N ASP A 185 -3.86 10.03 31.68
CA ASP A 185 -3.42 10.32 33.06
C ASP A 185 -2.69 11.66 33.14
N SER A 186 -3.14 12.67 32.40
CA SER A 186 -2.77 14.05 32.72
C SER A 186 -3.85 15.02 32.26
N LYS A 187 -4.23 15.88 33.21
CA LYS A 187 -5.14 17.01 33.09
C LYS A 187 -4.92 17.76 31.77
N GLU A 188 -6.03 18.26 31.21
CA GLU A 188 -6.09 19.24 30.12
C GLU A 188 -4.86 20.17 30.12
N GLY A 189 -3.92 19.86 29.25
CA GLY A 189 -2.67 20.59 29.08
C GLY A 189 -2.07 20.14 27.77
N SER A 190 -1.98 21.06 26.82
CA SER A 190 -1.28 20.84 25.56
C SER A 190 0.17 20.48 25.87
N TYR A 191 0.53 19.20 25.78
CA TYR A 191 1.92 18.80 25.91
C TYR A 191 2.66 19.14 24.61
N ASN A 192 3.45 20.21 24.66
CA ASN A 192 4.61 20.35 23.79
C ASN A 192 5.64 19.32 24.29
N GLY A 193 5.81 18.19 23.60
CA GLY A 193 6.77 17.18 24.05
C GLY A 193 7.05 16.13 23.00
N ILE A 194 8.28 15.60 23.01
CA ILE A 194 8.69 14.48 22.17
C ILE A 194 8.55 13.20 23.00
N LEU A 195 7.69 12.29 22.56
CA LEU A 195 7.58 10.95 23.15
C LEU A 195 8.66 10.04 22.53
N LEU A 196 9.58 9.57 23.35
CA LEU A 196 10.57 8.56 22.97
C LEU A 196 10.11 7.20 23.48
N ASN A 197 9.60 6.36 22.57
CA ASN A 197 9.34 4.95 22.87
C ASN A 197 10.57 4.10 22.60
N THR A 198 11.02 3.37 23.61
CA THR A 198 12.05 2.34 23.46
C THR A 198 11.40 0.98 23.19
N ILE A 199 12.14 0.09 22.51
CA ILE A 199 11.71 -1.28 22.16
C ILE A 199 11.26 -2.10 23.40
N ASN A 200 11.69 -1.73 24.60
CA ASN A 200 11.35 -2.39 25.86
C ASN A 200 10.13 -1.77 26.57
N ASN A 201 9.26 -1.06 25.85
CA ASN A 201 8.10 -0.33 26.40
C ASN A 201 8.45 0.73 27.47
N LYS A 202 9.72 1.14 27.63
CA LYS A 202 10.02 2.36 28.40
C LYS A 202 9.73 3.56 27.52
N SER A 203 8.77 4.36 27.97
CA SER A 203 8.45 5.66 27.38
C SER A 203 9.22 6.74 28.14
N ILE A 204 9.93 7.60 27.43
CA ILE A 204 10.50 8.83 28.00
C ILE A 204 9.77 9.99 27.34
N VAL A 205 9.14 10.85 28.13
CA VAL A 205 8.57 12.10 27.64
C VAL A 205 9.64 13.18 27.79
N LEU A 206 10.12 13.69 26.66
CA LEU A 206 10.93 14.90 26.64
C LEU A 206 9.97 16.09 26.54
N ASN A 207 9.75 16.78 27.66
CA ASN A 207 8.99 18.02 27.65
C ASN A 207 9.74 19.05 26.78
N THR A 208 9.07 19.57 25.75
CA THR A 208 9.60 20.64 24.90
C THR A 208 8.69 21.86 25.02
N THR A 209 9.15 23.00 24.56
CA THR A 209 8.28 24.14 24.29
C THR A 209 8.40 24.39 22.80
N SER A 210 7.25 24.47 22.09
CA SER A 210 7.29 24.84 20.68
C SER A 210 7.95 26.22 20.56
N LEU A 211 8.99 26.32 19.74
CA LEU A 211 9.61 27.61 19.40
C LEU A 211 8.81 28.35 18.31
N VAL A 212 7.74 27.75 17.80
CA VAL A 212 6.84 28.34 16.82
C VAL A 212 5.52 28.61 17.54
N ASN A 213 5.22 29.90 17.73
CA ASN A 213 3.92 30.41 18.19
C ASN A 213 2.87 30.30 17.09
#